data_AF-S4RS93-F1
#
_entry.id   AF-S4RS93-F1
#
_cell.length_a   1.000
_cell.length_b   1.000
_cell.length_c   1.000
_cell.angle_alpha   90.00
_cell.angle_beta   90.00
_cell.angle_gamma   90.00
#
_symmetry.space_group_name_H-M   'P 1'
#
loop_
_entity.id
_entity.type
_entity.pdbx_description
1 polymer ?
#
loop_
_entity_poly.entity_id
_entity_poly.type
_entity_poly.pdbx_seq_one_letter_code
_entity_poly.pdbx_strand_id
1 'polypeptide(L)'
;SSSPRTWDEFSRRNVERAMAEMRASSALREAITATIAQTTNELEAQKNSTDFAFRKRSHELDKVKAELEWQKKNNKQEISVLEGDIAHLEADVRAKMLPLKVAHTRLETRTYRSGVELCRDEPQYGITTEVHQIEATIATLKKKLSDSYNALTGLRCSLERVERDLASKALALGLERRCVDVRRKLTVSAERAQPLGDSFTRAIANGRIPATLVSPRGIAEKQLELV
;
A
#
# COMPACT_ATOMS: atom_id res chain seq x y z
N SER A 1 -21.54 33.82 73.58
CA SER A 1 -21.18 32.56 74.25
C SER A 1 -21.89 31.41 73.54
N SER A 2 -21.18 30.36 73.13
CA SER A 2 -21.81 29.15 72.60
C SER A 2 -22.46 28.38 73.76
N SER A 3 -23.70 27.90 73.56
CA SER A 3 -24.31 26.98 74.50
C SER A 3 -23.93 25.54 74.12
N PRO A 4 -23.93 24.57 75.06
CA PRO A 4 -23.61 23.18 74.73
C PRO A 4 -24.46 22.61 73.59
N ARG A 5 -25.71 23.10 73.46
CA ARG A 5 -26.64 22.69 72.41
C ARG A 5 -26.25 23.23 71.02
N THR A 6 -25.84 24.50 70.92
CA THR A 6 -25.39 25.06 69.63
C THR A 6 -24.04 24.50 69.18
N TRP A 7 -23.20 24.06 70.13
CA TRP A 7 -21.97 23.32 69.84
C TRP A 7 -22.23 21.90 69.32
N ASP A 8 -23.18 21.15 69.92
CA ASP A 8 -23.54 19.80 69.46
C ASP A 8 -24.09 19.84 68.02
N GLU A 9 -25.00 20.77 67.73
CA GLU A 9 -25.56 20.94 66.39
C GLU A 9 -24.51 21.33 65.34
N PHE A 10 -23.58 22.25 65.69
CA PHE A 10 -22.47 22.60 64.81
C PHE A 10 -21.54 21.41 64.56
N SER A 11 -21.27 20.61 65.59
CA SER A 11 -20.42 19.41 65.50
C SER A 11 -21.05 18.34 64.62
N ARG A 12 -22.35 18.06 64.78
CA ARG A 12 -23.10 17.13 63.92
C ARG A 12 -23.09 17.58 62.45
N ARG A 13 -23.36 18.86 62.20
CA ARG A 13 -23.30 19.44 60.85
C ARG A 13 -21.90 19.33 60.23
N ASN A 14 -20.84 19.49 61.02
CA ASN A 14 -19.47 19.33 60.56
C ASN A 14 -19.17 17.87 60.16
N VAL A 15 -19.65 16.90 60.96
CA VAL A 15 -19.54 15.47 60.63
C VAL A 15 -20.30 15.12 59.36
N GLU A 16 -21.54 15.59 59.22
CA GLU A 16 -22.35 15.37 58.00
C GLU A 16 -21.66 15.94 56.75
N ARG A 17 -21.14 17.17 56.85
CA ARG A 17 -20.37 17.79 55.77
C ARG A 17 -19.11 17.01 55.43
N ALA A 18 -18.34 16.57 56.44
CA ALA A 18 -17.14 15.76 56.22
C ALA A 18 -17.49 14.42 55.54
N MET A 19 -18.56 13.75 55.97
CA MET A 19 -19.04 12.52 55.34
C MET A 19 -19.51 12.75 53.89
N ALA A 20 -20.22 13.85 53.62
CA ALA A 20 -20.63 14.20 52.27
C ALA A 20 -19.42 14.44 51.36
N GLU A 21 -18.41 15.15 51.84
CA GLU A 21 -17.16 15.40 51.12
C GLU A 21 -16.38 14.10 50.86
N MET A 22 -16.32 13.19 51.84
CA MET A 22 -15.69 11.88 51.66
C MET A 22 -16.40 11.03 50.60
N ARG A 23 -17.74 11.03 50.57
CA ARG A 23 -18.52 10.32 49.54
C ARG A 23 -18.29 10.93 48.16
N ALA A 24 -18.34 12.26 48.05
CA ALA A 24 -18.05 12.98 46.80
C ALA A 24 -16.63 12.68 46.30
N SER A 25 -15.65 12.64 47.20
CA SER A 25 -14.27 12.27 46.88
C SER A 25 -14.14 10.82 46.40
N SER A 26 -14.83 9.86 47.02
CA SER A 26 -14.83 8.45 46.56
C SER A 26 -15.43 8.34 45.16
N ALA A 27 -16.62 8.92 44.95
CA ALA A 27 -17.30 8.92 43.67
C ALA A 27 -16.44 9.55 42.56
N LEU A 28 -15.73 10.64 42.85
CA LEU A 28 -14.82 11.26 41.90
C LEU A 28 -13.64 10.34 41.54
N ARG A 29 -13.02 9.67 42.52
CA ARG A 29 -11.92 8.73 42.24
C ARG A 29 -12.39 7.52 41.44
N GLU A 30 -13.57 7.00 41.73
CA GLU A 30 -14.20 5.91 40.97
C GLU A 30 -14.46 6.33 39.53
N ALA A 31 -15.02 7.53 39.32
CA ALA A 31 -15.24 8.08 37.99
C ALA A 31 -13.93 8.26 37.22
N ILE A 32 -12.89 8.83 37.84
CA ILE A 32 -11.56 8.97 37.24
C ILE A 32 -10.99 7.61 36.84
N THR A 33 -11.07 6.61 37.73
CA THR A 33 -10.55 5.26 37.47
C THR A 33 -11.31 4.60 36.31
N ALA A 34 -12.64 4.75 36.27
CA ALA A 34 -13.47 4.25 35.18
C ALA A 34 -13.11 4.93 33.84
N THR A 35 -12.92 6.25 33.82
CA THR A 35 -12.50 6.97 32.61
C THR A 35 -11.11 6.54 32.12
N ILE A 36 -10.16 6.34 33.04
CA ILE A 36 -8.82 5.84 32.68
C ILE A 36 -8.91 4.43 32.07
N ALA A 37 -9.69 3.53 32.67
CA ALA A 37 -9.89 2.19 32.15
C ALA A 37 -10.57 2.19 30.77
N GLN A 38 -11.63 2.99 30.61
CA GLN A 38 -12.33 3.14 29.34
C GLN A 38 -11.41 3.68 28.23
N THR A 39 -10.71 4.78 28.50
CA THR A 39 -9.81 5.41 27.51
C THR A 39 -8.63 4.50 27.15
N THR A 40 -8.11 3.73 28.12
CA THR A 40 -7.06 2.73 27.86
C THR A 40 -7.55 1.63 26.91
N ASN A 41 -8.75 1.10 27.16
CA ASN A 41 -9.36 0.07 26.30
C ASN A 41 -9.64 0.60 24.88
N GLU A 42 -10.14 1.83 24.77
CA GLU A 42 -10.39 2.48 23.47
C GLU A 42 -9.08 2.70 22.69
N LEU A 43 -8.02 3.15 23.36
CA LEU A 43 -6.69 3.33 22.74
C LEU A 43 -6.10 2.00 22.27
N GLU A 44 -6.22 0.93 23.06
CA GLU A 44 -5.76 -0.40 22.69
C GLU A 44 -6.55 -0.95 21.49
N ALA A 45 -7.88 -0.82 21.50
CA ALA A 45 -8.73 -1.22 20.38
C ALA A 45 -8.34 -0.47 19.09
N GLN A 46 -8.12 0.85 19.18
CA GLN A 46 -7.73 1.67 18.04
C GLN A 46 -6.33 1.30 17.53
N LYS A 47 -5.38 1.01 18.42
CA LYS A 47 -4.05 0.50 18.07
C LYS A 47 -4.17 -0.80 17.29
N ASN A 48 -4.90 -1.78 17.82
CA ASN A 48 -5.08 -3.10 17.20
C ASN A 48 -5.77 -3.00 15.84
N SER A 49 -6.82 -2.19 15.72
CA SER A 49 -7.51 -1.91 14.46
C SER A 49 -6.57 -1.33 13.40
N THR A 50 -5.77 -0.34 13.79
CA THR A 50 -4.81 0.30 12.88
C THR A 50 -3.71 -0.67 12.46
N ASP A 51 -3.17 -1.47 13.38
CA ASP A 51 -2.13 -2.45 13.09
C ASP A 51 -2.64 -3.56 12.15
N PHE A 52 -3.89 -3.98 12.33
CA PHE A 52 -4.55 -4.89 11.40
C PHE A 52 -4.68 -4.27 10.00
N ALA A 53 -5.11 -3.01 9.90
CA ALA A 53 -5.21 -2.30 8.63
C ALA A 53 -3.87 -2.21 7.89
N PHE A 54 -2.77 -1.92 8.60
CA PHE A 54 -1.41 -1.93 8.04
C PHE A 54 -0.99 -3.31 7.51
N ARG A 55 -1.25 -4.38 8.28
CA ARG A 55 -0.94 -5.75 7.86
C ARG A 55 -1.72 -6.14 6.61
N LYS A 56 -3.02 -5.87 6.61
CA LYS A 56 -3.90 -6.13 5.46
C LYS A 56 -3.43 -5.39 4.21
N ARG A 57 -3.18 -4.08 4.31
CA ARG A 57 -2.70 -3.28 3.18
C ARG A 57 -1.34 -3.74 2.66
N SER A 58 -0.41 -4.08 3.57
CA SER A 58 0.91 -4.62 3.18
C SER A 58 0.76 -5.92 2.40
N HIS A 59 -0.09 -6.83 2.87
CA HIS A 59 -0.36 -8.08 2.18
C HIS A 59 -0.99 -7.88 0.80
N GLU A 60 -1.97 -6.97 0.68
CA GLU A 60 -2.59 -6.61 -0.60
C GLU A 60 -1.56 -6.01 -1.57
N LEU A 61 -0.69 -5.12 -1.11
CA LEU A 61 0.37 -4.53 -1.91
C LEU A 61 1.40 -5.56 -2.37
N ASP A 62 1.81 -6.49 -1.50
CA ASP A 62 2.72 -7.58 -1.86
C ASP A 62 2.09 -8.50 -2.91
N LYS A 63 0.80 -8.83 -2.78
CA LYS A 63 0.05 -9.63 -3.78
C LYS A 63 0.03 -8.92 -5.13
N VAL A 64 -0.31 -7.63 -5.16
CA VAL A 64 -0.33 -6.84 -6.39
C VAL A 64 1.07 -6.74 -7.01
N LYS A 65 2.12 -6.57 -6.18
CA LYS A 65 3.51 -6.54 -6.66
C LYS A 65 3.91 -7.88 -7.30
N ALA A 66 3.57 -9.00 -6.68
CA ALA A 66 3.86 -10.33 -7.21
C ALA A 66 3.16 -10.57 -8.57
N GLU A 67 1.91 -10.13 -8.70
CA GLU A 67 1.17 -10.18 -9.95
C GLU A 67 1.84 -9.31 -11.03
N LEU A 68 2.25 -8.09 -10.71
CA LEU A 68 2.96 -7.22 -11.66
C LEU A 68 4.32 -7.80 -12.08
N GLU A 69 5.05 -8.46 -11.17
CA GLU A 69 6.29 -9.16 -11.48
C GLU A 69 6.07 -10.33 -12.44
N TRP A 70 4.98 -11.09 -12.24
CA TRP A 70 4.57 -12.15 -13.14
C TRP A 70 4.21 -11.60 -14.53
N GLN A 71 3.39 -10.55 -14.59
CA GLN A 71 3.03 -9.89 -15.85
C GLN A 71 4.25 -9.34 -16.59
N LYS A 72 5.20 -8.74 -15.87
CA LYS A 72 6.47 -8.26 -16.43
C LYS A 72 7.25 -9.39 -17.09
N LYS A 73 7.33 -10.55 -16.42
CA LYS A 73 8.02 -11.74 -16.96
C LYS A 73 7.35 -12.22 -18.25
N ASN A 74 6.03 -12.35 -18.25
CA ASN A 74 5.28 -12.80 -19.44
C ASN A 74 5.43 -11.82 -20.61
N ASN A 75 5.27 -10.51 -20.39
CA ASN A 75 5.46 -9.51 -21.44
C ASN A 75 6.87 -9.60 -22.06
N LYS A 76 7.91 -9.80 -21.25
CA LYS A 76 9.29 -9.98 -21.77
C LYS A 76 9.43 -11.25 -22.62
N GLN A 77 8.80 -12.35 -22.20
CA GLN A 77 8.79 -13.58 -22.97
C GLN A 77 8.06 -13.40 -24.31
N GLU A 78 6.89 -12.78 -24.30
CA GLU A 78 6.10 -12.49 -25.50
C GLU A 78 6.85 -11.57 -26.47
N ILE A 79 7.52 -10.53 -25.96
CA ILE A 79 8.40 -9.66 -26.75
C ILE A 79 9.49 -10.48 -27.44
N SER A 80 10.18 -11.36 -26.71
CA SER A 80 11.25 -12.18 -27.27
C SER A 80 10.75 -13.13 -28.36
N VAL A 81 9.57 -13.72 -28.17
CA VAL A 81 8.95 -14.59 -29.19
C VAL A 81 8.61 -13.78 -30.44
N LEU A 82 7.96 -12.64 -30.27
CA LEU A 82 7.53 -11.79 -31.38
C LEU A 82 8.71 -11.20 -32.16
N GLU A 83 9.81 -10.85 -31.49
CA GLU A 83 11.06 -10.45 -32.15
C GLU A 83 11.63 -11.58 -33.02
N GLY A 84 11.54 -12.83 -32.55
CA GLY A 84 11.88 -14.02 -33.34
C GLY A 84 10.98 -14.20 -34.56
N ASP A 85 9.67 -14.03 -34.40
CA ASP A 85 8.68 -14.12 -35.48
C ASP A 85 8.91 -13.03 -36.54
N ILE A 86 9.21 -11.80 -36.12
CA ILE A 86 9.57 -10.69 -37.01
C ILE A 86 10.81 -11.08 -37.84
N ALA A 87 11.86 -11.60 -37.20
CA ALA A 87 13.07 -12.01 -37.91
C ALA A 87 12.80 -13.11 -38.96
N HIS A 88 11.91 -14.06 -38.64
CA HIS A 88 11.46 -15.08 -39.59
C HIS A 88 10.66 -14.48 -40.75
N LEU A 89 9.70 -13.59 -40.47
CA LEU A 89 8.93 -12.91 -41.51
C LEU A 89 9.81 -12.10 -42.46
N GLU A 90 10.84 -11.42 -41.94
CA GLU A 90 11.81 -10.71 -42.77
C GLU A 90 12.63 -11.66 -43.65
N ALA A 91 13.02 -12.81 -43.11
CA ALA A 91 13.72 -13.85 -43.87
C ALA A 91 12.83 -14.41 -45.00
N ASP A 92 11.55 -14.66 -44.72
CA ASP A 92 10.58 -15.14 -45.70
C ASP A 92 10.35 -14.12 -46.83
N VAL A 93 10.24 -12.83 -46.49
CA VAL A 93 10.15 -11.76 -47.49
C VAL A 93 11.39 -11.76 -48.39
N ARG A 94 12.59 -11.83 -47.82
CA ARG A 94 13.85 -11.90 -48.59
C ARG A 94 13.91 -13.15 -49.47
N ALA A 95 13.49 -14.30 -48.94
CA ALA A 95 13.47 -15.57 -49.67
C ALA A 95 12.57 -15.54 -50.90
N LYS A 96 11.48 -14.75 -50.88
CA LYS A 96 10.59 -14.56 -52.04
C LYS A 96 11.10 -13.57 -53.09
N MET A 97 12.10 -12.74 -52.77
CA MET A 97 12.64 -11.78 -53.75
C MET A 97 13.42 -12.45 -54.89
N LEU A 98 14.20 -13.49 -54.58
CA LEU A 98 14.97 -14.23 -55.58
C LEU A 98 14.10 -14.91 -56.65
N PRO A 99 13.09 -15.74 -56.30
CA PRO A 99 12.23 -16.35 -57.32
C PRO A 99 11.43 -15.31 -58.10
N LEU A 100 11.01 -14.21 -57.48
CA LEU A 100 10.36 -13.10 -58.20
C LEU A 100 11.30 -12.51 -59.27
N LYS A 101 12.57 -12.26 -58.92
CA LYS A 101 13.56 -11.75 -59.87
C LYS A 101 13.78 -12.72 -61.04
N VAL A 102 13.86 -14.02 -60.76
CA VAL A 102 14.00 -15.06 -61.79
C VAL A 102 12.79 -15.05 -62.73
N ALA A 103 11.57 -14.96 -62.20
CA ALA A 103 10.35 -14.89 -63.00
C ALA A 103 10.31 -13.62 -63.88
N HIS A 104 10.69 -12.45 -63.36
CA HIS A 104 10.82 -11.23 -64.16
C HIS A 104 11.87 -11.34 -65.27
N THR A 105 13.08 -11.84 -64.97
CA THR A 105 14.12 -12.03 -65.99
C THR A 105 13.69 -13.02 -67.08
N ARG A 106 12.93 -14.07 -66.72
CA ARG A 106 12.34 -15.00 -67.71
C ARG A 106 11.31 -14.30 -68.59
N LEU A 107 10.44 -13.45 -68.04
CA LEU A 107 9.49 -12.66 -68.83
C LEU A 107 10.20 -11.68 -69.76
N GLU A 108 11.21 -10.97 -69.25
CA GLU A 108 12.03 -10.03 -70.02
C GLU A 108 12.71 -10.74 -71.19
N THR A 109 13.33 -11.89 -70.94
CA THR A 109 13.98 -12.71 -71.98
C THR A 109 13.01 -13.06 -73.12
N ARG A 110 11.74 -13.33 -72.79
CA ARG A 110 10.70 -13.66 -73.78
C ARG A 110 10.28 -12.47 -74.64
N THR A 111 10.51 -11.23 -74.19
CA THR A 111 10.21 -10.03 -75.00
C THR A 111 11.15 -9.86 -76.19
N TYR A 112 12.32 -10.50 -76.18
CA TYR A 112 13.32 -10.42 -77.26
C TYR A 112 13.15 -11.50 -78.35
N ARG A 113 12.09 -12.31 -78.31
CA ARG A 113 11.82 -13.31 -79.35
C ARG A 113 11.49 -12.62 -80.68
N SER A 114 12.05 -13.13 -81.78
CA SER A 114 11.87 -12.54 -83.11
C SER A 114 10.73 -13.21 -83.89
N GLY A 115 9.99 -12.43 -84.67
CA GLY A 115 9.03 -12.94 -85.65
C GLY A 115 7.83 -13.64 -85.01
N VAL A 116 7.51 -14.84 -85.51
CA VAL A 116 6.33 -15.62 -85.10
C VAL A 116 6.46 -16.18 -83.67
N GLU A 117 7.68 -16.30 -83.15
CA GLU A 117 7.97 -16.76 -81.79
C GLU A 117 7.58 -15.74 -80.70
N LEU A 118 7.32 -14.48 -81.08
CA LEU A 118 6.77 -13.47 -80.19
C LEU A 118 5.26 -13.68 -80.01
N CYS A 119 4.91 -14.75 -79.31
CA CYS A 119 3.53 -15.14 -79.07
C CYS A 119 3.21 -15.23 -77.56
N ARG A 120 1.92 -15.11 -77.21
CA ARG A 120 1.41 -15.35 -75.86
C ARG A 120 0.98 -16.81 -75.73
N ASP A 121 1.97 -17.65 -75.55
CA ASP A 121 1.87 -19.09 -75.35
C ASP A 121 1.66 -19.47 -73.87
N GLU A 122 1.42 -20.75 -73.61
CA GLU A 122 1.15 -21.28 -72.27
C GLU A 122 2.22 -20.87 -71.23
N PRO A 123 3.54 -20.95 -71.51
CA PRO A 123 4.52 -20.52 -70.53
C PRO A 123 4.52 -19.01 -70.27
N GLN A 124 4.07 -18.16 -71.21
CA GLN A 124 3.88 -16.72 -70.93
C GLN A 124 2.85 -16.53 -69.81
N TYR A 125 1.70 -17.20 -69.93
CA TYR A 125 0.62 -17.11 -68.95
C TYR A 125 1.02 -17.72 -67.62
N GLY A 126 1.71 -18.87 -67.65
CA GLY A 126 2.23 -19.53 -66.46
C GLY A 126 3.17 -18.63 -65.65
N ILE A 127 4.20 -18.05 -66.28
CA ILE A 127 5.15 -17.17 -65.58
C ILE A 127 4.47 -15.87 -65.12
N THR A 128 3.57 -15.31 -65.93
CA THR A 128 2.80 -14.11 -65.52
C THR A 128 1.99 -14.40 -64.26
N THR A 129 1.32 -15.56 -64.21
CA THR A 129 0.54 -15.99 -63.04
C THR A 129 1.45 -16.21 -61.81
N GLU A 130 2.61 -16.84 -62.00
CA GLU A 130 3.62 -17.04 -60.96
C GLU A 130 4.08 -15.70 -60.35
N VAL A 131 4.37 -14.69 -61.19
CA VAL A 131 4.73 -13.34 -60.71
C VAL A 131 3.64 -12.77 -59.81
N HIS A 132 2.37 -12.77 -60.25
CA HIS A 132 1.26 -12.25 -59.45
C HIS A 132 1.11 -13.00 -58.12
N GLN A 133 1.29 -14.32 -58.11
CA GLN A 133 1.21 -15.13 -56.89
C GLN A 133 2.35 -14.81 -55.91
N ILE A 134 3.58 -14.66 -56.40
CA ILE A 134 4.73 -14.31 -55.57
C ILE A 134 4.57 -12.89 -55.00
N GLU A 135 4.15 -11.92 -55.82
CA GLU A 135 3.87 -10.54 -55.38
C GLU A 135 2.77 -10.48 -54.32
N ALA A 136 1.67 -11.21 -54.51
CA ALA A 136 0.59 -11.30 -53.53
C ALA A 136 1.08 -11.92 -52.20
N THR A 137 1.95 -12.94 -52.29
CA THR A 137 2.57 -13.55 -51.11
C THR A 137 3.47 -12.55 -50.37
N ILE A 138 4.31 -11.81 -51.09
CA ILE A 138 5.18 -10.78 -50.51
C ILE A 138 4.35 -9.67 -49.85
N ALA A 139 3.27 -9.21 -50.50
CA ALA A 139 2.38 -8.20 -49.93
C ALA A 139 1.74 -8.68 -48.62
N THR A 140 1.30 -9.95 -48.58
CA THR A 140 0.74 -10.58 -47.37
C THR A 140 1.77 -10.68 -46.25
N LEU A 141 3.00 -11.11 -46.55
CA LEU A 141 4.09 -11.19 -45.58
C LEU A 141 4.46 -9.80 -45.04
N LYS A 142 4.56 -8.78 -45.89
CA LYS A 142 4.82 -7.40 -45.47
C LYS A 142 3.71 -6.84 -44.58
N LYS A 143 2.45 -7.15 -44.87
CA LYS A 143 1.32 -6.78 -44.00
C LYS A 143 1.47 -7.41 -42.62
N LYS A 144 1.70 -8.72 -42.54
CA LYS A 144 1.95 -9.42 -41.27
C LYS A 144 3.15 -8.87 -40.51
N LEU A 145 4.21 -8.49 -41.22
CA LEU A 145 5.38 -7.86 -40.63
C LEU A 145 5.01 -6.52 -39.96
N SER A 146 4.26 -5.67 -40.66
CA SER A 146 3.77 -4.40 -40.10
C SER A 146 2.87 -4.62 -38.88
N ASP A 147 1.95 -5.58 -38.95
CA ASP A 147 1.07 -5.93 -37.83
C ASP A 147 1.87 -6.42 -36.62
N SER A 148 2.92 -7.21 -36.85
CA SER A 148 3.83 -7.71 -35.80
C SER A 148 4.64 -6.60 -35.15
N TYR A 149 5.16 -5.64 -35.93
CA TYR A 149 5.83 -4.44 -35.40
C TYR A 149 4.90 -3.57 -34.55
N ASN A 150 3.64 -3.42 -34.97
CA ASN A 150 2.62 -2.70 -34.18
C ASN A 150 2.33 -3.44 -32.86
N ALA A 151 2.18 -4.76 -32.90
CA ALA A 151 1.99 -5.59 -31.71
C ALA A 151 3.19 -5.49 -30.75
N LEU A 152 4.42 -5.53 -31.28
CA LEU A 152 5.65 -5.38 -30.50
C LEU A 152 5.70 -4.03 -29.78
N THR A 153 5.33 -2.95 -30.48
CA THR A 153 5.23 -1.61 -29.89
C THR A 153 4.21 -1.58 -28.76
N GLY A 154 3.05 -2.20 -28.96
CA GLY A 154 2.02 -2.34 -27.92
C GLY A 154 2.51 -3.08 -26.67
N LEU A 155 3.22 -4.20 -26.86
CA LEU A 155 3.81 -4.98 -25.76
C LEU A 155 4.88 -4.18 -25.00
N ARG A 156 5.73 -3.44 -25.71
CA ARG A 156 6.75 -2.57 -25.07
C ARG A 156 6.11 -1.46 -24.24
N CYS A 157 5.08 -0.78 -24.76
CA CYS A 157 4.31 0.21 -23.99
C CYS A 157 3.64 -0.41 -22.75
N SER A 158 3.11 -1.63 -22.87
CA SER A 158 2.52 -2.38 -21.74
C SER A 158 3.58 -2.70 -20.69
N LEU A 159 4.75 -3.18 -21.11
CA LEU A 159 5.88 -3.47 -20.22
C LEU A 159 6.32 -2.24 -19.44
N GLU A 160 6.50 -1.09 -20.11
CA GLU A 160 6.85 0.18 -19.45
C GLU A 160 5.81 0.59 -18.40
N ARG A 161 4.52 0.38 -18.69
CA ARG A 161 3.44 0.64 -17.72
C ARG A 161 3.55 -0.26 -16.50
N VAL A 162 3.71 -1.56 -16.71
CA VAL A 162 3.88 -2.54 -15.62
C VAL A 162 5.10 -2.20 -14.77
N GLU A 163 6.21 -1.78 -15.39
CA GLU A 163 7.43 -1.40 -14.67
C GLU A 163 7.23 -0.13 -13.82
N ARG A 164 6.54 0.89 -14.35
CA ARG A 164 6.15 2.09 -13.58
C ARG A 164 5.25 1.75 -12.40
N ASP A 165 4.26 0.88 -12.61
CA ASP A 165 3.34 0.46 -11.56
C ASP A 165 4.09 -0.32 -10.48
N LEU A 166 4.99 -1.23 -10.86
CA LEU A 166 5.82 -2.00 -9.93
C LEU A 166 6.72 -1.07 -9.09
N ALA A 167 7.37 -0.08 -9.71
CA ALA A 167 8.15 0.92 -8.99
C ALA A 167 7.29 1.68 -7.97
N SER A 168 6.08 2.09 -8.36
CA SER A 168 5.13 2.77 -7.48
C SER A 168 4.68 1.89 -6.30
N LYS A 169 4.42 0.60 -6.54
CA LYS A 169 4.08 -0.36 -5.47
C LYS A 169 5.25 -0.63 -4.54
N ALA A 170 6.47 -0.71 -5.05
CA ALA A 170 7.68 -0.86 -4.24
C ALA A 170 7.89 0.36 -3.30
N LEU A 171 7.66 1.57 -3.80
CA LEU A 171 7.69 2.79 -2.99
C LEU A 171 6.60 2.80 -1.92
N ALA A 172 5.37 2.41 -2.28
CA ALA A 172 4.26 2.30 -1.33
C ALA A 172 4.58 1.32 -0.20
N LEU A 173 5.05 0.11 -0.52
CA LEU A 173 5.51 -0.88 0.47
C LEU A 173 6.64 -0.35 1.36
N GLY A 174 7.59 0.39 0.78
CA GLY A 174 8.65 1.05 1.53
C GLY A 174 8.09 2.06 2.55
N LEU A 175 7.08 2.83 2.16
CA LEU A 175 6.39 3.76 3.05
C LEU A 175 5.63 3.01 4.17
N GLU A 176 4.90 1.95 3.83
CA GLU A 176 4.21 1.09 4.81
C GLU A 176 5.15 0.61 5.90
N ARG A 177 6.30 0.05 5.50
CA ARG A 177 7.32 -0.48 6.42
C ARG A 177 7.82 0.61 7.36
N ARG A 178 8.14 1.81 6.84
CA ARG A 178 8.55 2.95 7.66
C ARG A 178 7.47 3.38 8.66
N CYS A 179 6.20 3.44 8.23
CA CYS A 179 5.08 3.79 9.11
C CYS A 179 4.94 2.78 10.26
N VAL A 180 5.01 1.48 9.96
CA VAL A 180 4.98 0.42 10.97
C VAL A 180 6.17 0.51 11.93
N ASP A 181 7.37 0.80 11.42
CA ASP A 181 8.57 0.95 12.24
C ASP A 181 8.48 2.14 13.20
N VAL A 182 7.96 3.29 12.73
CA VAL A 182 7.70 4.47 13.59
C VAL A 182 6.71 4.11 14.69
N ARG A 183 5.60 3.45 14.35
CA ARG A 183 4.59 3.03 15.33
C ARG A 183 5.18 2.08 16.38
N ARG A 184 6.00 1.12 15.96
CA ARG A 184 6.68 0.18 16.86
C ARG A 184 7.57 0.90 17.88
N LYS A 185 8.26 1.96 17.47
CA LYS A 185 9.12 2.76 18.36
C LYS A 185 8.29 3.55 19.40
N LEU A 186 7.13 4.06 19.00
CA LEU A 186 6.21 4.78 19.88
C LEU A 186 5.59 3.86 20.94
N THR A 187 5.21 2.63 20.57
CA THR A 187 4.61 1.67 21.52
C THR A 187 5.61 1.19 22.58
N VAL A 188 6.86 0.91 22.20
CA VAL A 188 7.91 0.50 23.15
C VAL A 188 8.25 1.61 24.15
N SER A 189 8.11 2.87 23.75
CA SER A 189 8.35 4.03 24.63
C SER A 189 7.22 4.22 25.64
N ALA A 190 5.97 3.93 25.26
CA ALA A 190 4.82 3.98 26.15
C ALA A 190 4.85 2.86 27.20
N GLU A 191 5.27 1.64 26.84
CA GLU A 191 5.41 0.51 27.78
C GLU A 191 6.50 0.73 28.84
N ARG A 192 7.52 1.55 28.53
CA ARG A 192 8.58 1.95 29.49
C ARG A 192 8.14 3.05 30.44
N ALA A 193 7.12 3.83 30.11
CA ALA A 193 6.53 4.80 31.00
C ALA A 193 5.63 4.04 32.00
N GLN A 194 6.20 3.52 33.08
CA GLN A 194 5.44 2.87 34.15
C GLN A 194 4.30 3.80 34.64
N PRO A 195 3.14 3.25 35.05
CA PRO A 195 2.08 4.06 35.62
C PRO A 195 2.59 4.72 36.91
N LEU A 196 2.65 6.06 36.92
CA LEU A 196 2.86 6.86 38.12
C LEU A 196 1.80 6.61 39.23
N GLY A 197 0.75 5.84 38.93
CA GLY A 197 -0.40 5.54 39.80
C GLY A 197 -0.17 4.49 40.90
N ASP A 198 0.92 3.71 40.84
CA ASP A 198 1.14 2.66 41.85
C ASP A 198 1.71 3.19 43.16
N SER A 199 2.29 4.39 43.21
CA SER A 199 2.90 4.92 44.43
C SER A 199 1.85 5.36 45.47
N PHE A 200 0.82 6.09 45.03
CA PHE A 200 -0.23 6.63 45.89
C PHE A 200 -1.16 5.54 46.41
N THR A 201 -1.63 4.65 45.52
CA THR A 201 -2.54 3.55 45.86
C THR A 201 -1.86 2.51 46.76
N ARG A 202 -0.56 2.24 46.54
CA ARG A 202 0.26 1.37 47.41
C ARG A 202 0.60 2.02 48.76
N ALA A 203 0.74 3.35 48.83
CA ALA A 203 0.95 4.05 50.10
C ALA A 203 -0.29 3.97 51.01
N ILE A 204 -1.49 4.13 50.43
CA ILE A 204 -2.76 3.98 51.14
C ILE A 204 -3.02 2.52 51.55
N ALA A 205 -2.76 1.55 50.66
CA ALA A 205 -2.94 0.11 50.96
C ALA A 205 -1.97 -0.42 52.05
N ASN A 206 -0.77 0.17 52.17
CA ASN A 206 0.21 -0.20 53.19
C ASN A 206 0.07 0.58 54.51
N GLY A 207 -1.04 1.29 54.73
CA GLY A 207 -1.31 2.04 55.96
C GLY A 207 -0.37 3.23 56.21
N ARG A 208 0.40 3.68 55.21
CA ARG A 208 1.24 4.87 55.30
C ARG A 208 0.52 6.05 54.65
N ILE A 209 -0.21 6.80 55.47
CA ILE A 209 -0.64 8.15 55.09
C ILE A 209 0.63 8.99 54.87
N PRO A 210 0.85 9.61 53.69
CA PRO A 210 1.97 10.53 53.52
C PRO A 210 1.85 11.68 54.53
N ALA A 211 2.96 12.01 55.19
CA ALA A 211 3.03 12.93 56.34
C ALA A 211 2.55 14.38 56.06
N THR A 212 2.11 14.69 54.85
CA THR A 212 1.62 16.01 54.45
C THR A 212 0.17 16.29 54.88
N LEU A 213 -0.51 15.38 55.59
CA LEU A 213 -1.86 15.59 56.14
C LEU A 213 -1.90 15.72 57.68
N VAL A 214 -0.77 15.74 58.37
CA VAL A 214 -0.74 16.09 59.80
C VAL A 214 -0.48 17.59 59.92
N SER A 215 -1.55 18.38 59.91
CA SER A 215 -1.48 19.71 60.54
C SER A 215 -1.47 19.50 62.06
N PRO A 216 -0.45 19.95 62.79
CA PRO A 216 -0.35 19.75 64.23
C PRO A 216 -1.42 20.58 64.94
N ARG A 217 -2.00 19.98 65.98
CA ARG A 217 -2.93 20.59 66.95
C ARG A 217 -2.66 22.08 67.18
N GLY A 218 -3.73 22.87 67.09
CA GLY A 218 -3.78 24.26 67.54
C GLY A 218 -5.16 24.64 68.05
N ILE A 219 -5.70 23.89 69.01
CA ILE A 219 -6.73 24.39 69.93
C ILE A 219 -5.99 24.74 71.22
N ALA A 220 -5.63 26.01 71.37
CA ALA A 220 -5.36 26.64 72.66
C ALA A 220 -5.53 28.17 72.51
N GLU A 221 -6.51 28.68 73.25
CA GLU A 221 -6.56 30.02 73.86
C GLU A 221 -6.24 31.26 72.99
N LYS A 222 -7.31 32.00 72.66
CA LYS A 222 -7.30 33.46 72.72
C LYS A 222 -8.63 33.95 73.32
N GLN A 223 -8.65 34.08 74.64
CA GLN A 223 -9.49 35.05 75.33
C GLN A 223 -8.61 36.28 75.61
N LEU A 224 -9.12 37.45 75.20
CA LEU A 224 -8.99 38.79 75.78
C LEU A 224 -7.61 39.28 76.25
N GLU A 225 -7.11 40.37 75.63
CA GLU A 225 -7.00 41.70 76.29
C GLU A 225 -6.52 42.81 75.31
N LEU A 226 -7.22 43.97 75.39
CA LEU A 226 -6.88 45.40 75.11
C LEU A 226 -6.08 45.73 73.82
N VAL A 227 -6.58 46.53 72.86
CA VAL A 227 -7.25 47.87 72.90
C VAL A 227 -8.42 47.93 71.94
#